data_AF-A0A2V2VWG5-F1
#
_entry.id   AF-A0A2V2VWG5-F1
#
_cell.length_a   1.000
_cell.length_b   1.000
_cell.length_c   1.000
_cell.angle_alpha   90.00
_cell.angle_beta   90.00
_cell.angle_gamma   90.00
#
_symmetry.space_group_name_H-M   'P 1'
#
loop_
_entity.id
_entity.type
_entity.pdbx_description
1 polymer ?
#
loop_
_entity_poly.entity_id
_entity_poly.type
_entity_poly.pdbx_seq_one_letter_code
_entity_poly.pdbx_strand_id
1 'polypeptide(L)'
;MSKFDKRRSHVFGAPIGKHFVVFIDDANLPQKERYGAQPPLELLRQLLGHGGFYNFTGGIRWNTIIDTSFVMAMGPPGGSRTQVSNRLMRYLNYVSFPEMSEVSKRTILNTILKGGLSQRGVKSEVIDLSSKLVEGTLSVFRRCCKTFLPTPSHVHYSFNMRDVMRVFPMIFENDGNSLPNEEVLVKQWMHEMQRVFYDRLICTEDRQQFISFLNDELTQLGYEGGYTSLVPEGRLIFGDFMSERERSYRQISDMNALSIFFDDQLSAYNDANETVMDLVLFLDAIEHVCRISRVLCLPNGHCLLLGIGGSGRKSLTRLACFLIPDMDVFTIEFTKNFGVKEWHEALAKLLLDCGKDDKKRTFLFSDTQLVHPTLMEDVAGLLTSGDVPNLFEDQDIELINENLKAFA
;
A
#
# COMPACT_ATOMS: atom_id res chain seq x y z
N MET A 1 -4.81 20.17 -19.13
CA MET A 1 -4.38 20.27 -20.55
C MET A 1 -2.94 19.84 -20.76
N SER A 2 -2.08 19.88 -19.73
CA SER A 2 -0.66 19.48 -19.80
C SER A 2 -0.41 18.11 -20.44
N LYS A 3 -1.30 17.13 -20.24
CA LYS A 3 -1.15 15.79 -20.84
C LYS A 3 -1.63 15.67 -22.30
N PHE A 4 -2.19 16.72 -22.91
CA PHE A 4 -2.70 16.69 -24.29
C PHE A 4 -1.83 17.49 -25.26
N ASP A 5 -1.63 16.97 -26.47
CA ASP A 5 -0.94 17.68 -27.55
C ASP A 5 -1.86 18.74 -28.14
N LYS A 6 -1.33 19.95 -28.31
CA LYS A 6 -2.01 21.02 -29.03
C LYS A 6 -1.92 20.76 -30.54
N ARG A 7 -3.04 20.38 -31.15
CA ARG A 7 -3.17 20.12 -32.59
C ARG A 7 -3.15 21.40 -33.41
N ARG A 8 -3.94 22.38 -32.96
CA ARG A 8 -4.07 23.71 -33.54
C ARG A 8 -4.63 24.64 -32.46
N SER A 9 -4.83 25.92 -32.79
CA SER A 9 -5.45 26.86 -31.85
C SER A 9 -6.76 26.28 -31.31
N HIS A 10 -6.87 26.15 -29.99
CA HIS A 10 -8.05 25.65 -29.29
C HIS A 10 -8.48 24.20 -29.60
N VAL A 11 -7.59 23.37 -30.15
CA VAL A 11 -7.84 21.94 -30.34
C VAL A 11 -6.70 21.14 -29.77
N PHE A 12 -7.04 20.21 -28.88
CA PHE A 12 -6.13 19.38 -28.11
C PHE A 12 -6.52 17.92 -28.28
N GLY A 13 -5.56 17.00 -28.19
CA GLY A 13 -5.83 15.57 -28.30
C GLY A 13 -4.62 14.72 -27.98
N ALA A 14 -4.71 13.42 -28.26
CA ALA A 14 -3.55 12.55 -28.23
C ALA A 14 -2.48 12.99 -29.26
N PRO A 15 -1.23 12.53 -29.18
CA PRO A 15 -0.21 12.77 -30.22
C PRO A 15 -0.62 12.25 -31.60
N ILE A 16 0.04 12.72 -32.67
CA ILE A 16 -0.39 12.40 -34.06
C ILE A 16 -0.26 10.90 -34.27
N GLY A 17 -1.32 10.26 -34.77
CA GLY A 17 -1.38 8.81 -34.97
C GLY A 17 -1.59 7.99 -33.69
N LYS A 18 -1.83 8.64 -32.54
CA LYS A 18 -2.18 7.99 -31.27
C LYS A 18 -3.62 8.31 -30.88
N HIS A 19 -4.17 7.50 -29.99
CA HIS A 19 -5.49 7.69 -29.39
C HIS A 19 -5.36 7.47 -27.88
N PHE A 20 -5.88 8.40 -27.08
CA PHE A 20 -5.80 8.29 -25.62
C PHE A 20 -7.04 7.61 -25.04
N VAL A 21 -6.80 6.71 -24.09
CA VAL A 21 -7.84 6.17 -23.22
C VAL A 21 -7.70 6.85 -21.87
N VAL A 22 -8.66 7.72 -21.54
CA VAL A 22 -8.72 8.40 -20.24
C VAL A 22 -9.47 7.50 -19.28
N PHE A 23 -8.72 6.90 -18.35
CA PHE A 23 -9.27 6.09 -17.27
C PHE A 23 -9.55 6.95 -16.04
N ILE A 24 -10.77 6.85 -15.50
CA ILE A 24 -11.18 7.51 -14.26
C ILE A 24 -11.59 6.42 -13.27
N ASP A 25 -10.79 6.24 -12.23
CA ASP A 25 -11.12 5.36 -11.11
C ASP A 25 -12.00 6.09 -10.08
N ASP A 26 -12.77 5.31 -9.29
CA ASP A 26 -13.71 5.80 -8.27
C ASP A 26 -14.53 7.03 -8.73
N ALA A 27 -15.13 6.96 -9.92
CA ALA A 27 -15.86 8.07 -10.52
C ALA A 27 -17.05 8.59 -9.70
N ASN A 28 -17.46 7.86 -8.67
CA ASN A 28 -18.55 8.23 -7.76
C ASN A 28 -18.09 8.76 -6.39
N LEU A 29 -16.80 9.04 -6.24
CA LEU A 29 -16.23 9.70 -5.07
C LEU A 29 -16.64 11.19 -4.91
N PRO A 30 -16.79 12.01 -5.98
CA PRO A 30 -17.12 13.42 -5.82
C PRO A 30 -18.41 13.63 -5.02
N GLN A 31 -18.34 14.45 -3.97
CA GLN A 31 -19.52 14.75 -3.16
C GLN A 31 -20.53 15.60 -3.92
N LYS A 32 -21.81 15.41 -3.57
CA LYS A 32 -22.88 16.26 -4.07
C LYS A 32 -22.80 17.61 -3.37
N GLU A 33 -22.84 18.68 -4.16
CA GLU A 33 -22.98 20.03 -3.63
C GLU A 33 -24.41 20.26 -3.11
N ARG A 34 -24.69 21.46 -2.57
CA ARG A 34 -25.94 21.77 -1.87
C ARG A 34 -27.19 21.46 -2.71
N TYR A 35 -27.10 21.63 -4.03
CA TYR A 35 -28.21 21.38 -4.96
C TYR A 35 -28.15 20.00 -5.64
N GLY A 36 -27.30 19.09 -5.16
CA GLY A 36 -27.23 17.71 -5.61
C GLY A 36 -26.35 17.47 -6.85
N ALA A 37 -25.80 18.51 -7.46
CA ALA A 37 -24.87 18.39 -8.58
C ALA A 37 -23.49 17.92 -8.11
N GLN A 38 -22.73 17.34 -9.03
CA GLN A 38 -21.34 16.94 -8.81
C GLN A 38 -20.49 17.65 -9.87
N PRO A 39 -19.95 18.86 -9.58
CA PRO A 39 -19.31 19.71 -10.59
C PRO A 39 -18.23 19.01 -11.43
N PRO A 40 -17.35 18.15 -10.88
CA PRO A 40 -16.38 17.39 -11.68
C PRO A 40 -17.04 16.49 -12.74
N LEU A 41 -18.16 15.85 -12.38
CA LEU A 41 -18.90 14.96 -13.28
C LEU A 41 -19.72 15.74 -14.32
N GLU A 42 -20.17 16.96 -13.98
CA GLU A 42 -20.82 17.84 -14.94
C GLU A 42 -19.84 18.39 -15.99
N LEU A 43 -18.59 18.66 -15.60
CA LEU A 43 -17.52 18.99 -16.53
C LEU A 43 -17.24 17.82 -17.49
N LEU A 44 -17.18 16.59 -16.96
CA LEU A 44 -17.02 15.39 -17.80
C LEU A 44 -18.23 15.20 -18.74
N ARG A 45 -19.45 15.44 -18.25
CA ARG A 45 -20.66 15.41 -19.07
C ARG A 45 -20.60 16.44 -20.20
N GLN A 46 -20.11 17.65 -19.90
CA GLN A 46 -19.90 18.68 -20.92
C GLN A 46 -18.89 18.22 -21.97
N LEU A 47 -17.78 17.63 -21.54
CA LEU A 47 -16.75 17.11 -22.43
C LEU A 47 -17.29 15.99 -23.35
N LEU A 48 -17.98 15.01 -22.79
CA LEU A 48 -18.57 13.90 -23.55
C LEU A 48 -19.72 14.34 -24.46
N GLY A 49 -20.49 15.35 -24.04
CA GLY A 49 -21.65 15.84 -24.78
C GLY A 49 -21.32 16.84 -25.89
N HIS A 50 -20.29 17.66 -25.69
CA HIS A 50 -19.96 18.77 -26.59
C HIS A 50 -18.56 18.68 -27.20
N GLY A 51 -17.74 17.69 -26.81
CA GLY A 51 -16.39 17.48 -27.34
C GLY A 51 -15.35 18.48 -26.84
N GLY A 52 -15.60 19.17 -25.72
CA GLY A 52 -14.69 20.19 -25.20
C GLY A 52 -15.22 20.94 -23.97
N PHE A 53 -14.46 21.95 -23.54
CA PHE A 53 -14.83 22.82 -22.43
C PHE A 53 -14.24 24.22 -22.60
N TYR A 54 -14.79 25.20 -21.86
CA TYR A 54 -14.25 26.56 -21.84
C TYR A 54 -13.03 26.66 -20.92
N ASN A 55 -12.00 27.37 -21.36
CA ASN A 55 -10.94 27.88 -20.50
C ASN A 55 -11.21 29.35 -20.20
N PHE A 56 -10.92 29.76 -18.97
CA PHE A 56 -11.04 31.15 -18.49
C PHE A 56 -9.70 31.86 -18.40
N THR A 57 -8.58 31.12 -18.37
CA THR A 57 -7.22 31.68 -18.35
C THR A 57 -6.91 32.33 -19.68
N GLY A 58 -6.65 33.65 -19.68
CA GLY A 58 -6.43 34.43 -20.90
C GLY A 58 -7.72 34.79 -21.67
N GLY A 59 -8.89 34.65 -21.04
CA GLY A 59 -10.20 34.96 -21.60
C GLY A 59 -11.04 33.73 -21.90
N ILE A 60 -12.34 33.93 -22.18
CA ILE A 60 -13.30 32.84 -22.41
C ILE A 60 -13.09 32.26 -23.82
N ARG A 61 -12.52 31.07 -23.89
CA ARG A 61 -12.26 30.36 -25.15
C ARG A 61 -12.69 28.90 -25.05
N TRP A 62 -13.37 28.41 -26.09
CA TRP A 62 -13.73 27.00 -26.22
C TRP A 62 -12.52 26.18 -26.63
N ASN A 63 -12.20 25.09 -25.91
CA ASN A 63 -11.16 24.15 -26.30
C ASN A 63 -11.79 22.78 -26.64
N THR A 64 -11.54 22.31 -27.87
CA THR A 64 -12.01 21.01 -28.35
C THR A 64 -11.01 19.93 -27.98
N ILE A 65 -11.49 18.77 -27.53
CA ILE A 65 -10.70 17.57 -27.25
C ILE A 65 -11.02 16.51 -28.30
N ILE A 66 -9.99 16.00 -28.98
CA ILE A 66 -10.11 14.98 -30.03
C ILE A 66 -9.21 13.77 -29.72
N ASP A 67 -9.41 12.66 -30.43
CA ASP A 67 -8.60 11.43 -30.33
C ASP A 67 -8.55 10.86 -28.90
N THR A 68 -9.71 10.85 -28.22
CA THR A 68 -9.86 10.33 -26.86
C THR A 68 -11.05 9.39 -26.70
N SER A 69 -10.94 8.45 -25.78
CA SER A 69 -12.05 7.65 -25.26
C SER A 69 -11.98 7.59 -23.74
N PHE A 70 -13.13 7.40 -23.10
CA PHE A 70 -13.23 7.41 -21.64
C PHE A 70 -13.63 6.04 -21.13
N VAL A 71 -12.95 5.60 -20.07
CA VAL A 71 -13.31 4.42 -19.29
C VAL A 71 -13.45 4.87 -17.84
N MET A 72 -14.56 4.51 -17.21
CA MET A 72 -14.85 4.90 -15.83
C MET A 72 -15.10 3.65 -15.00
N ALA A 73 -14.44 3.55 -13.84
CA ALA A 73 -14.68 2.53 -12.84
C ALA A 73 -15.27 3.18 -11.58
N MET A 74 -16.19 2.47 -10.92
CA MET A 74 -16.76 2.91 -9.65
C MET A 74 -17.30 1.71 -8.86
N GLY A 75 -17.17 1.76 -7.54
CA GLY A 75 -17.86 0.83 -6.65
C GLY A 75 -19.37 1.12 -6.58
N PRO A 76 -20.20 0.17 -6.08
CA PRO A 76 -21.62 0.43 -5.84
C PRO A 76 -21.82 1.62 -4.88
N PRO A 77 -22.89 2.41 -5.04
CA PRO A 77 -23.18 3.54 -4.17
C PRO A 77 -23.44 3.08 -2.74
N GLY A 78 -22.92 3.81 -1.75
CA GLY A 78 -22.99 3.47 -0.34
C GLY A 78 -21.81 4.03 0.46
N GLY A 79 -22.04 4.34 1.75
CA GLY A 79 -21.02 4.99 2.59
C GLY A 79 -20.64 6.36 2.02
N SER A 80 -19.35 6.57 1.72
CA SER A 80 -18.82 7.79 1.10
C SER A 80 -19.06 7.88 -0.42
N ARG A 81 -19.44 6.77 -1.08
CA ARG A 81 -19.66 6.73 -2.52
C ARG A 81 -21.06 7.17 -2.90
N THR A 82 -21.14 8.13 -3.81
CA THR A 82 -22.40 8.73 -4.25
C THR A 82 -22.99 8.00 -5.45
N GLN A 83 -24.25 8.29 -5.78
CA GLN A 83 -24.84 7.83 -7.02
C GLN A 83 -24.53 8.81 -8.16
N VAL A 84 -23.94 8.31 -9.25
CA VAL A 84 -23.66 9.08 -10.48
C VAL A 84 -24.96 9.36 -11.23
N SER A 85 -25.07 10.58 -11.77
CA SER A 85 -26.26 11.01 -12.51
C SER A 85 -26.48 10.21 -13.80
N ASN A 86 -27.73 9.79 -14.05
CA ASN A 86 -28.14 9.18 -15.33
C ASN A 86 -27.84 10.07 -16.54
N ARG A 87 -27.75 11.39 -16.35
CA ARG A 87 -27.38 12.34 -17.42
C ARG A 87 -25.95 12.17 -17.92
N LEU A 88 -25.05 11.72 -17.06
CA LEU A 88 -23.68 11.35 -17.43
C LEU A 88 -23.65 9.91 -17.96
N MET A 89 -24.30 8.98 -17.25
CA MET A 89 -24.30 7.56 -17.60
C MET A 89 -24.82 7.27 -19.02
N ARG A 90 -25.71 8.10 -19.57
CA ARG A 90 -26.21 7.94 -20.96
C ARG A 90 -25.12 7.99 -22.04
N TYR A 91 -23.94 8.53 -21.73
CA TYR A 91 -22.81 8.63 -22.66
C TYR A 91 -21.89 7.40 -22.61
N LEU A 92 -22.17 6.44 -21.73
CA LEU A 92 -21.29 5.31 -21.44
C LEU A 92 -22.03 3.98 -21.61
N ASN A 93 -21.29 2.94 -21.96
CA ASN A 93 -21.77 1.57 -21.87
C ASN A 93 -21.47 1.03 -20.47
N TYR A 94 -22.46 0.38 -19.84
CA TYR A 94 -22.30 -0.18 -18.50
C TYR A 94 -21.87 -1.65 -18.57
N VAL A 95 -20.75 -1.97 -17.92
CA VAL A 95 -20.29 -3.34 -17.70
C VAL A 95 -20.18 -3.55 -16.21
N SER A 96 -20.85 -4.58 -15.70
CA SER A 96 -20.82 -4.92 -14.28
C SER A 96 -19.85 -6.08 -14.05
N PHE A 97 -19.01 -5.95 -13.03
CA PHE A 97 -18.11 -7.00 -12.58
C PHE A 97 -18.69 -7.63 -11.31
N PRO A 98 -19.35 -8.80 -11.40
CA PRO A 98 -19.79 -9.52 -10.22
C PRO A 98 -18.58 -10.02 -9.42
N GLU A 99 -18.81 -10.41 -8.18
CA GLU A 99 -17.76 -11.02 -7.36
C GLU A 99 -17.20 -12.27 -8.05
N MET A 100 -15.86 -12.40 -8.02
CA MET A 100 -15.16 -13.55 -8.59
C MET A 100 -15.58 -14.85 -7.90
N SER A 101 -15.77 -15.91 -8.68
CA SER A 101 -16.11 -17.24 -8.13
C SER A 101 -14.98 -17.78 -7.24
N GLU A 102 -15.35 -18.56 -6.21
CA GLU A 102 -14.36 -19.19 -5.32
C GLU A 102 -13.38 -20.10 -6.07
N VAL A 103 -13.85 -20.77 -7.13
CA VAL A 103 -13.00 -21.61 -7.99
C VAL A 103 -11.93 -20.74 -8.67
N SER A 104 -12.34 -19.60 -9.25
CA SER A 104 -11.40 -18.66 -9.89
C SER A 104 -10.41 -18.07 -8.88
N LYS A 105 -10.87 -17.68 -7.68
CA LYS A 105 -9.99 -17.18 -6.60
C LYS A 105 -8.93 -18.23 -6.26
N ARG A 106 -9.33 -19.48 -6.03
CA ARG A 106 -8.42 -20.60 -5.76
C ARG A 106 -7.44 -20.83 -6.90
N THR A 107 -7.89 -20.87 -8.15
CA THR A 107 -7.03 -21.11 -9.31
C THR A 107 -5.95 -20.05 -9.43
N ILE A 108 -6.32 -18.77 -9.31
CA ILE A 108 -5.38 -17.64 -9.40
C ILE A 108 -4.35 -17.72 -8.28
N LEU A 109 -4.81 -17.84 -7.02
CA LEU A 109 -3.92 -17.87 -5.87
C LEU A 109 -2.99 -19.08 -5.86
N ASN A 110 -3.49 -20.26 -6.25
CA ASN A 110 -2.64 -21.45 -6.40
C ASN A 110 -1.58 -21.25 -7.48
N THR A 111 -1.95 -20.65 -8.62
CA THR A 111 -1.02 -20.41 -9.72
C THR A 111 0.10 -19.46 -9.28
N ILE A 112 -0.26 -18.40 -8.55
CA ILE A 112 0.69 -17.42 -8.01
C ILE A 112 1.60 -18.08 -6.97
N LEU A 113 1.03 -18.78 -5.98
CA LEU A 113 1.81 -19.37 -4.89
C LEU A 113 2.75 -20.48 -5.37
N LYS A 114 2.24 -21.45 -6.15
CA LYS A 114 3.07 -22.54 -6.69
C LYS A 114 4.10 -22.04 -7.68
N GLY A 115 3.70 -21.12 -8.57
CA GLY A 115 4.60 -20.52 -9.55
C GLY A 115 5.74 -19.74 -8.88
N GLY A 116 5.41 -18.91 -7.89
CA GLY A 116 6.40 -18.13 -7.13
C GLY A 116 7.38 -19.01 -6.38
N LEU A 117 6.90 -20.00 -5.62
CA LEU A 117 7.79 -20.93 -4.88
C LEU A 117 8.67 -21.77 -5.83
N SER A 118 8.11 -22.22 -6.95
CA SER A 118 8.88 -22.98 -7.95
C SER A 118 9.99 -22.15 -8.58
N GLN A 119 9.75 -20.87 -8.87
CA GLN A 119 10.77 -19.97 -9.43
C GLN A 119 11.91 -19.69 -8.44
N ARG A 120 11.62 -19.77 -7.13
CA ARG A 120 12.59 -19.58 -6.05
C ARG A 120 13.36 -20.86 -5.66
N GLY A 121 13.18 -21.95 -6.41
CA GLY A 121 13.90 -23.21 -6.18
C GLY A 121 13.47 -23.97 -4.93
N VAL A 122 12.26 -23.72 -4.44
CA VAL A 122 11.69 -24.45 -3.29
C VAL A 122 11.40 -25.91 -3.69
N LYS A 123 11.60 -26.85 -2.77
CA LYS A 123 11.38 -28.28 -3.00
C LYS A 123 9.91 -28.58 -3.32
N SER A 124 9.66 -29.54 -4.21
CA SER A 124 8.30 -29.92 -4.63
C SER A 124 7.39 -30.33 -3.47
N GLU A 125 7.94 -31.05 -2.48
CA GLU A 125 7.22 -31.46 -1.27
C GLU A 125 6.61 -30.25 -0.53
N VAL A 126 7.39 -29.17 -0.39
CA VAL A 126 6.94 -27.93 0.25
C VAL A 126 5.94 -27.17 -0.64
N ILE A 127 6.12 -27.21 -1.96
CA ILE A 127 5.21 -26.57 -2.92
C ILE A 127 3.83 -27.23 -2.90
N ASP A 128 3.74 -28.54 -2.66
CA ASP A 128 2.46 -29.27 -2.62
C ASP A 128 1.53 -28.78 -1.50
N LEU A 129 2.10 -28.20 -0.44
CA LEU A 129 1.34 -27.58 0.65
C LEU A 129 0.57 -26.32 0.21
N SER A 130 1.01 -25.65 -0.86
CA SER A 130 0.46 -24.36 -1.33
C SER A 130 -1.06 -24.38 -1.48
N SER A 131 -1.62 -25.50 -1.96
CA SER A 131 -3.07 -25.60 -2.16
C SER A 131 -3.86 -25.60 -0.86
N LYS A 132 -3.31 -26.18 0.20
CA LYS A 132 -3.93 -26.14 1.53
C LYS A 132 -3.80 -24.74 2.14
N LEU A 133 -2.66 -24.07 1.98
CA LEU A 133 -2.45 -22.70 2.47
C LEU A 133 -3.36 -21.69 1.78
N VAL A 134 -3.60 -21.83 0.47
CA VAL A 134 -4.55 -20.99 -0.27
C VAL A 134 -5.97 -21.20 0.25
N GLU A 135 -6.39 -22.44 0.49
CA GLU A 135 -7.72 -22.72 1.05
C GLU A 135 -7.85 -22.13 2.46
N GLY A 136 -6.85 -22.34 3.32
CA GLY A 136 -6.85 -21.78 4.67
C GLY A 136 -6.88 -20.25 4.67
N THR A 137 -6.14 -19.60 3.77
CA THR A 137 -6.17 -18.15 3.60
C THR A 137 -7.57 -17.66 3.21
N LEU A 138 -8.22 -18.30 2.22
CA LEU A 138 -9.57 -17.93 1.78
C LEU A 138 -10.64 -18.25 2.83
N SER A 139 -10.47 -19.33 3.60
CA SER A 139 -11.33 -19.71 4.73
C SER A 139 -11.28 -18.65 5.83
N VAL A 140 -10.08 -18.31 6.32
CA VAL A 140 -9.86 -17.29 7.34
C VAL A 140 -10.35 -15.93 6.85
N PHE A 141 -10.05 -15.55 5.61
CA PHE A 141 -10.56 -14.31 5.00
C PHE A 141 -12.09 -14.21 5.06
N ARG A 142 -12.81 -15.25 4.63
CA ARG A 142 -14.28 -15.29 4.69
C ARG A 142 -14.80 -15.16 6.12
N ARG A 143 -14.15 -15.81 7.08
CA ARG A 143 -14.50 -15.72 8.50
C ARG A 143 -14.25 -14.32 9.06
N CYS A 144 -13.13 -13.68 8.72
CA CYS A 144 -12.83 -12.30 9.07
C CYS A 144 -13.90 -11.35 8.51
N CYS A 145 -14.23 -11.42 7.22
CA CYS A 145 -15.27 -10.58 6.62
C CYS A 145 -16.64 -10.74 7.28
N LYS A 146 -16.98 -11.96 7.74
CA LYS A 146 -18.27 -12.22 8.40
C LYS A 146 -18.30 -11.76 9.87
N THR A 147 -17.16 -11.83 10.54
CA THR A 147 -17.07 -11.65 12.00
C THR A 147 -16.70 -10.22 12.37
N PHE A 148 -15.65 -9.69 11.72
CA PHE A 148 -15.07 -8.39 12.01
C PHE A 148 -15.67 -7.36 11.06
N LEU A 149 -16.90 -6.95 11.35
CA LEU A 149 -17.62 -5.96 10.55
C LEU A 149 -17.16 -4.54 10.93
N PRO A 150 -17.09 -3.61 9.95
CA PRO A 150 -16.74 -2.24 10.24
C PRO A 150 -17.89 -1.56 11.00
N THR A 151 -17.58 -1.11 12.22
CA THR A 151 -18.50 -0.32 13.07
C THR A 151 -17.91 1.07 13.32
N PRO A 152 -18.65 2.05 13.86
CA PRO A 152 -18.09 3.36 14.20
C PRO A 152 -16.85 3.30 15.13
N SER A 153 -16.76 2.28 15.99
CA SER A 153 -15.56 2.04 16.83
C SER A 153 -14.45 1.25 16.12
N HIS A 154 -14.79 0.48 15.07
CA HIS A 154 -13.87 -0.38 14.31
C HIS A 154 -13.92 -0.11 12.81
N VAL A 155 -13.87 1.16 12.39
CA VAL A 155 -14.05 1.55 10.96
C VAL A 155 -13.02 0.93 10.02
N HIS A 156 -11.86 0.56 10.55
CA HIS A 156 -10.75 -0.04 9.81
C HIS A 156 -10.87 -1.57 9.64
N TYR A 157 -11.93 -2.20 10.15
CA TYR A 157 -12.20 -3.64 9.97
C TYR A 157 -12.85 -3.89 8.60
N SER A 158 -12.15 -3.46 7.57
CA SER A 158 -12.53 -3.67 6.18
C SER A 158 -11.51 -4.60 5.55
N PHE A 159 -11.99 -5.76 5.09
CA PHE A 159 -11.18 -6.80 4.48
C PHE A 159 -11.67 -7.05 3.05
N ASN A 160 -10.75 -7.10 2.10
CA ASN A 160 -11.05 -7.37 0.70
C ASN A 160 -9.97 -8.26 0.04
N MET A 161 -10.14 -8.62 -1.23
CA MET A 161 -9.20 -9.50 -1.94
C MET A 161 -7.77 -8.95 -2.04
N ARG A 162 -7.55 -7.63 -1.93
CA ARG A 162 -6.20 -7.05 -1.85
C ARG A 162 -5.46 -7.53 -0.61
N ASP A 163 -6.18 -7.75 0.49
CA ASP A 163 -5.60 -8.25 1.73
C ASP A 163 -5.15 -9.69 1.59
N VAL A 164 -5.97 -10.53 0.96
CA VAL A 164 -5.58 -11.91 0.61
C VAL A 164 -4.30 -11.92 -0.23
N MET A 165 -4.21 -11.05 -1.24
CA MET A 165 -3.02 -10.92 -2.07
C MET A 165 -1.77 -10.45 -1.30
N ARG A 166 -1.93 -9.72 -0.18
CA ARG A 166 -0.81 -9.20 0.64
C ARG A 166 -0.18 -10.24 1.57
N VAL A 167 -0.79 -11.42 1.71
CA VAL A 167 -0.25 -12.53 2.52
C VAL A 167 0.97 -13.17 1.84
N PHE A 168 0.98 -13.25 0.52
CA PHE A 168 1.95 -14.05 -0.22
C PHE A 168 3.29 -13.37 -0.58
N PRO A 169 3.41 -12.04 -0.78
CA PRO A 169 4.65 -11.40 -1.24
C PRO A 169 5.89 -11.77 -0.43
N MET A 170 5.83 -11.70 0.90
CA MET A 170 6.97 -12.06 1.75
C MET A 170 7.29 -13.54 1.73
N ILE A 171 6.32 -14.41 1.41
CA ILE A 171 6.55 -15.84 1.20
C ILE A 171 7.44 -16.06 -0.04
N PHE A 172 7.32 -15.21 -1.06
CA PHE A 172 8.14 -15.27 -2.27
C PHE A 172 9.51 -14.61 -2.16
N GLU A 173 9.77 -13.84 -1.11
CA GLU A 173 11.12 -13.29 -0.88
C GLU A 173 12.12 -14.39 -0.49
N ASN A 174 11.63 -15.51 0.04
CA ASN A 174 12.47 -16.61 0.45
C ASN A 174 12.78 -17.58 -0.69
N ASP A 175 14.02 -18.06 -0.68
CA ASP A 175 14.53 -19.11 -1.57
C ASP A 175 14.37 -20.51 -0.97
N GLY A 176 14.71 -21.54 -1.75
CA GLY A 176 14.70 -22.93 -1.28
C GLY A 176 15.57 -23.20 -0.04
N ASN A 177 16.62 -22.40 0.20
CA ASN A 177 17.44 -22.52 1.41
C ASN A 177 16.70 -21.99 2.64
N SER A 178 15.96 -20.90 2.48
CA SER A 178 15.19 -20.27 3.56
C SER A 178 13.86 -20.98 3.83
N LEU A 179 13.38 -21.80 2.89
CA LEU A 179 12.19 -22.66 3.02
C LEU A 179 12.56 -24.16 2.92
N PRO A 180 13.28 -24.72 3.91
CA PRO A 180 13.83 -26.07 3.82
C PRO A 180 12.79 -27.19 3.98
N ASN A 181 11.66 -26.91 4.65
CA ASN A 181 10.61 -27.88 4.99
C ASN A 181 9.22 -27.20 5.13
N GLU A 182 8.17 -28.03 5.22
CA GLU A 182 6.78 -27.58 5.32
C GLU A 182 6.51 -26.74 6.57
N GLU A 183 7.09 -27.09 7.72
CA GLU A 183 6.84 -26.40 8.98
C GLU A 183 7.28 -24.93 8.94
N VAL A 184 8.44 -24.64 8.33
CA VAL A 184 8.92 -23.26 8.17
C VAL A 184 7.96 -22.46 7.28
N LEU A 185 7.45 -23.06 6.19
CA LEU A 185 6.47 -22.42 5.32
C LEU A 185 5.15 -22.15 6.07
N VAL A 186 4.68 -23.09 6.89
CA VAL A 186 3.46 -22.91 7.71
C VAL A 186 3.65 -21.79 8.72
N LYS A 187 4.77 -21.74 9.43
CA LYS A 187 5.08 -20.65 10.38
C LYS A 187 5.13 -19.30 9.67
N GLN A 188 5.76 -19.23 8.50
CA GLN A 188 5.79 -18.00 7.72
C GLN A 188 4.39 -17.59 7.26
N TRP A 189 3.58 -18.53 6.77
CA TRP A 189 2.17 -18.27 6.43
C TRP A 189 1.37 -17.76 7.64
N MET A 190 1.50 -18.38 8.81
CA MET A 190 0.87 -17.91 10.05
C MET A 190 1.30 -16.49 10.43
N HIS A 191 2.59 -16.18 10.25
CA HIS A 191 3.11 -14.84 10.49
C HIS A 191 2.46 -13.83 9.55
N GLU A 192 2.44 -14.11 8.25
CA GLU A 192 1.88 -13.21 7.24
C GLU A 192 0.36 -13.03 7.38
N MET A 193 -0.36 -14.08 7.75
CA MET A 193 -1.79 -13.99 8.11
C MET A 193 -2.00 -13.02 9.28
N GLN A 194 -1.13 -13.05 10.29
CA GLN A 194 -1.20 -12.10 11.40
C GLN A 194 -0.87 -10.67 10.96
N ARG A 195 0.21 -10.47 10.18
CA ARG A 195 0.58 -9.12 9.69
C ARG A 195 -0.53 -8.48 8.86
N VAL A 196 -1.24 -9.27 8.06
CA VAL A 196 -2.32 -8.77 7.20
C VAL A 196 -3.62 -8.55 7.98
N PHE A 197 -4.05 -9.53 8.78
CA PHE A 197 -5.39 -9.51 9.39
C PHE A 197 -5.37 -9.18 10.88
N TYR A 198 -4.52 -9.85 11.66
CA TYR A 198 -4.47 -9.72 13.12
C TYR A 198 -4.01 -8.34 13.57
N ASP A 199 -3.02 -7.74 12.91
CA ASP A 199 -2.49 -6.43 13.29
C ASP A 199 -3.50 -5.29 13.17
N ARG A 200 -4.57 -5.47 12.39
CA ARG A 200 -5.70 -4.53 12.34
C ARG A 200 -6.59 -4.61 13.58
N LEU A 201 -6.60 -5.74 14.28
CA LEU A 201 -7.50 -5.97 15.41
C LEU A 201 -6.98 -5.26 16.67
N ILE A 202 -7.89 -4.65 17.44
CA ILE A 202 -7.54 -3.75 18.54
C ILE A 202 -7.83 -4.36 19.91
N CYS A 203 -8.90 -5.14 20.05
CA CYS A 203 -9.26 -5.79 21.30
C CYS A 203 -8.72 -7.22 21.37
N THR A 204 -8.56 -7.71 22.58
CA THR A 204 -7.99 -9.03 22.87
C THR A 204 -8.94 -10.14 22.42
N GLU A 205 -10.24 -9.92 22.52
CA GLU A 205 -11.29 -10.87 22.14
C GLU A 205 -11.26 -11.15 20.64
N ASP A 206 -11.21 -10.11 19.80
CA ASP A 206 -11.12 -10.26 18.34
C ASP A 206 -9.83 -10.95 17.93
N ARG A 207 -8.72 -10.60 18.60
CA ARG A 207 -7.42 -11.24 18.40
C ARG A 207 -7.45 -12.73 18.74
N GLN A 208 -8.03 -13.11 19.88
CA GLN A 208 -8.23 -14.51 20.24
C GLN A 208 -9.14 -15.24 19.25
N GLN A 209 -10.20 -14.57 18.79
CA GLN A 209 -11.09 -15.12 17.80
C GLN A 209 -10.36 -15.38 16.47
N PHE A 210 -9.53 -14.44 16.01
CA PHE A 210 -8.69 -14.65 14.82
C PHE A 210 -7.74 -15.84 14.99
N ILE A 211 -7.07 -15.96 16.15
CA ILE A 211 -6.19 -17.10 16.43
C ILE A 211 -6.96 -18.41 16.43
N SER A 212 -8.21 -18.43 16.90
CA SER A 212 -9.05 -19.65 16.79
C SER A 212 -9.34 -20.02 15.34
N PHE A 213 -9.52 -19.04 14.44
CA PHE A 213 -9.68 -19.31 13.01
C PHE A 213 -8.43 -19.95 12.41
N LEU A 214 -7.24 -19.45 12.78
CA LEU A 214 -5.98 -20.07 12.36
C LEU A 214 -5.80 -21.47 12.95
N ASN A 215 -6.17 -21.70 14.20
CA ASN A 215 -6.07 -23.03 14.83
C ASN A 215 -6.91 -24.09 14.09
N ASP A 216 -8.11 -23.72 13.64
CA ASP A 216 -8.97 -24.63 12.87
C ASP A 216 -8.30 -25.06 11.55
N GLU A 217 -7.63 -24.12 10.87
CA GLU A 217 -6.89 -24.41 9.64
C GLU A 217 -5.61 -25.22 9.92
N LEU A 218 -4.89 -24.91 10.99
CA LEU A 218 -3.69 -25.66 11.40
C LEU A 218 -4.02 -27.12 11.75
N THR A 219 -5.18 -27.34 12.37
CA THR A 219 -5.67 -28.70 12.66
C THR A 219 -5.92 -29.48 11.37
N GLN A 220 -6.50 -28.84 10.35
CA GLN A 220 -6.69 -29.46 9.02
C GLN A 220 -5.37 -29.75 8.29
N LEU A 221 -4.31 -28.99 8.60
CA LEU A 221 -2.96 -29.23 8.10
C LEU A 221 -2.23 -30.37 8.85
N GLY A 222 -2.79 -30.90 9.93
CA GLY A 222 -2.20 -31.98 10.73
C GLY A 222 -1.50 -31.52 12.02
N TYR A 223 -1.60 -30.24 12.39
CA TYR A 223 -1.04 -29.69 13.62
C TYR A 223 -2.13 -29.64 14.72
N GLU A 224 -2.40 -30.78 15.36
CA GLU A 224 -3.48 -30.92 16.36
C GLU A 224 -3.34 -29.97 17.57
N GLY A 225 -2.11 -29.61 17.95
CA GLY A 225 -1.86 -28.64 19.01
C GLY A 225 -1.98 -27.17 18.57
N GLY A 226 -2.43 -26.92 17.34
CA GLY A 226 -2.68 -25.59 16.79
C GLY A 226 -1.46 -24.66 16.84
N TYR A 227 -1.71 -23.37 17.00
CA TYR A 227 -0.70 -22.30 17.03
C TYR A 227 0.38 -22.56 18.08
N THR A 228 -0.01 -22.95 19.29
CA THR A 228 0.91 -23.15 20.43
C THR A 228 1.88 -24.30 20.19
N SER A 229 1.50 -25.31 19.40
CA SER A 229 2.42 -26.41 19.05
C SER A 229 3.59 -25.97 18.16
N LEU A 230 3.36 -24.98 17.30
CA LEU A 230 4.35 -24.44 16.39
C LEU A 230 5.13 -23.26 17.01
N VAL A 231 4.50 -22.53 17.92
CA VAL A 231 5.03 -21.32 18.56
C VAL A 231 4.81 -21.40 20.07
N PRO A 232 5.56 -22.27 20.79
CA PRO A 232 5.36 -22.48 22.23
C PRO A 232 5.67 -21.24 23.07
N GLU A 233 6.59 -20.39 22.61
CA GLU A 233 6.97 -19.13 23.27
C GLU A 233 5.97 -17.99 23.04
N GLY A 234 4.95 -18.21 22.21
CA GLY A 234 3.86 -17.27 21.93
C GLY A 234 4.21 -16.12 20.98
N ARG A 235 5.49 -15.79 20.79
CA ARG A 235 5.93 -14.74 19.85
C ARG A 235 6.46 -15.33 18.55
N LEU A 236 5.82 -14.97 17.45
CA LEU A 236 6.24 -15.33 16.11
C LEU A 236 6.77 -14.08 15.41
N ILE A 237 8.09 -13.95 15.34
CA ILE A 237 8.77 -12.79 14.74
C ILE A 237 9.60 -13.27 13.56
N PHE A 238 9.48 -12.56 12.45
CA PHE A 238 10.32 -12.75 11.26
C PHE A 238 11.06 -11.44 10.94
N GLY A 239 12.29 -11.57 10.45
CA GLY A 239 13.11 -10.45 10.01
C GLY A 239 14.23 -10.89 9.08
N ASP A 240 14.83 -9.95 8.36
CA ASP A 240 15.94 -10.16 7.42
C ASP A 240 17.25 -9.50 7.88
N PHE A 241 17.22 -8.79 9.01
CA PHE A 241 18.28 -7.86 9.45
C PHE A 241 19.31 -8.47 10.42
N MET A 242 19.09 -9.69 10.92
CA MET A 242 19.99 -10.32 11.91
C MET A 242 21.33 -10.78 11.30
N SER A 243 21.46 -10.80 9.97
CA SER A 243 22.66 -11.21 9.26
C SER A 243 23.08 -10.13 8.27
N GLU A 244 24.31 -9.64 8.38
CA GLU A 244 24.85 -8.61 7.47
C GLU A 244 25.19 -9.15 6.07
N ARG A 245 25.50 -10.44 5.95
CA ARG A 245 26.00 -11.05 4.71
C ARG A 245 24.90 -11.66 3.85
N GLU A 246 23.92 -12.27 4.49
CA GLU A 246 22.82 -12.97 3.84
C GLU A 246 21.49 -12.53 4.48
N ARG A 247 21.00 -11.36 4.06
CA ARG A 247 19.69 -10.87 4.49
C ARG A 247 18.62 -11.76 3.89
N SER A 248 17.99 -12.56 4.75
CA SER A 248 16.95 -13.51 4.36
C SER A 248 15.83 -13.47 5.39
N TYR A 249 14.59 -13.43 4.92
CA TYR A 249 13.43 -13.23 5.77
C TYR A 249 13.10 -14.51 6.55
N ARG A 250 13.58 -14.63 7.78
CA ARG A 250 13.52 -15.87 8.56
C ARG A 250 12.94 -15.65 9.95
N GLN A 251 12.45 -16.73 10.55
CA GLN A 251 11.98 -16.71 11.93
C GLN A 251 13.17 -16.42 12.86
N ILE A 252 12.96 -15.50 13.79
CA ILE A 252 13.89 -15.22 14.87
C ILE A 252 13.35 -15.92 16.12
N SER A 253 14.07 -16.92 16.62
CA SER A 253 13.64 -17.71 17.79
C SER A 253 14.27 -17.24 19.10
N ASP A 254 15.47 -16.67 19.09
CA ASP A 254 16.14 -16.19 20.30
C ASP A 254 15.76 -14.73 20.58
N MET A 255 14.81 -14.54 21.50
CA MET A 255 14.33 -13.21 21.91
C MET A 255 15.37 -12.41 22.70
N ASN A 256 16.32 -13.07 23.37
CA ASN A 256 17.38 -12.38 24.10
C ASN A 256 18.42 -11.83 23.13
N ALA A 257 18.85 -12.65 22.17
CA ALA A 257 19.73 -12.20 21.09
C ALA A 257 19.09 -11.07 20.28
N LEU A 258 17.77 -11.16 20.02
CA LEU A 258 17.02 -10.11 19.36
C LEU A 258 17.04 -8.80 20.16
N SER A 259 16.82 -8.86 21.48
CA SER A 259 16.84 -7.68 22.34
C SER A 259 18.21 -6.99 22.34
N ILE A 260 19.28 -7.77 22.51
CA ILE A 260 20.67 -7.27 22.47
C ILE A 260 20.96 -6.61 21.12
N PHE A 261 20.59 -7.27 20.01
CA PHE A 261 20.75 -6.70 18.67
C PHE A 261 20.07 -5.34 18.54
N PHE A 262 18.84 -5.20 19.01
CA PHE A 262 18.10 -3.95 18.93
C PHE A 262 18.69 -2.83 19.79
N ASP A 263 19.22 -3.16 20.97
CA ASP A 263 19.94 -2.22 21.83
C ASP A 263 21.23 -1.71 21.14
N ASP A 264 21.98 -2.63 20.51
CA ASP A 264 23.18 -2.29 19.73
C ASP A 264 22.82 -1.39 18.52
N GLN A 265 21.75 -1.71 17.79
CA GLN A 265 21.28 -0.90 16.66
C GLN A 265 20.80 0.49 17.09
N LEU A 266 20.17 0.60 18.26
CA LEU A 266 19.78 1.90 18.82
C LEU A 266 21.02 2.73 19.21
N SER A 267 22.04 2.10 19.80
CA SER A 267 23.31 2.77 20.07
C SER A 267 23.97 3.27 18.77
N ALA A 268 24.06 2.39 17.76
CA ALA A 268 24.64 2.74 16.47
C ALA A 268 23.87 3.88 15.77
N TYR A 269 22.53 3.88 15.86
CA TYR A 269 21.72 4.99 15.37
C TYR A 269 22.07 6.30 16.08
N ASN A 270 22.17 6.27 17.41
CA ASN A 270 22.47 7.44 18.23
C ASN A 270 23.89 7.99 17.98
N ASP A 271 24.85 7.12 17.68
CA ASP A 271 26.21 7.52 17.31
C ASP A 271 26.27 8.15 15.91
N ALA A 272 25.41 7.70 14.99
CA ALA A 272 25.37 8.18 13.61
C ALA A 272 24.53 9.46 13.40
N ASN A 273 23.68 9.84 14.35
CA ASN A 273 22.72 10.94 14.21
C ASN A 273 22.84 11.97 15.32
N GLU A 274 22.70 13.26 14.99
CA GLU A 274 22.69 14.34 15.99
C GLU A 274 21.49 14.25 16.95
N THR A 275 20.37 13.70 16.46
CA THR A 275 19.14 13.56 17.24
C THR A 275 19.09 12.19 17.92
N VAL A 276 19.54 12.16 19.17
CA VAL A 276 19.55 10.95 20.00
C VAL A 276 18.12 10.51 20.34
N MET A 277 17.86 9.22 20.20
CA MET A 277 16.65 8.54 20.63
C MET A 277 16.90 7.82 21.95
N ASP A 278 16.34 8.37 23.04
CA ASP A 278 16.32 7.74 24.36
C ASP A 278 15.10 6.81 24.47
N LEU A 279 15.24 5.59 23.94
CA LEU A 279 14.19 4.57 23.93
C LEU A 279 14.60 3.39 24.81
N VAL A 280 13.64 2.86 25.56
CA VAL A 280 13.77 1.56 26.22
C VAL A 280 13.04 0.53 25.36
N LEU A 281 13.79 -0.39 24.75
CA LEU A 281 13.26 -1.40 23.82
C LEU A 281 12.82 -2.66 24.57
N PHE A 282 11.54 -2.72 24.92
CA PHE A 282 10.90 -3.97 25.33
C PHE A 282 10.41 -4.76 24.11
N LEU A 283 10.13 -6.05 24.28
CA LEU A 283 9.78 -6.96 23.18
C LEU A 283 8.61 -6.47 22.31
N ASP A 284 7.59 -5.82 22.88
CA ASP A 284 6.48 -5.30 22.05
C ASP A 284 6.92 -4.11 21.18
N ALA A 285 7.84 -3.26 21.67
CA ALA A 285 8.42 -2.19 20.86
C ALA A 285 9.26 -2.76 19.72
N ILE A 286 10.06 -3.79 19.99
CA ILE A 286 10.83 -4.54 18.99
C ILE A 286 9.90 -5.15 17.93
N GLU A 287 8.80 -5.78 18.34
CA GLU A 287 7.81 -6.30 17.41
C GLU A 287 7.22 -5.22 16.51
N HIS A 288 6.93 -4.03 17.04
CA HIS A 288 6.48 -2.91 16.23
C HIS A 288 7.53 -2.48 15.19
N VAL A 289 8.81 -2.45 15.56
CA VAL A 289 9.89 -2.14 14.61
C VAL A 289 9.97 -3.21 13.52
N CYS A 290 9.87 -4.50 13.88
CA CYS A 290 9.86 -5.60 12.91
C CYS A 290 8.68 -5.50 11.94
N ARG A 291 7.48 -5.15 12.44
CA ARG A 291 6.28 -4.94 11.60
C ARG A 291 6.46 -3.79 10.63
N ILE A 292 7.00 -2.66 11.08
CA ILE A 292 7.26 -1.48 10.25
C ILE A 292 8.30 -1.83 9.18
N SER A 293 9.43 -2.43 9.57
CA SER A 293 10.49 -2.85 8.65
C SER A 293 9.96 -3.81 7.57
N ARG A 294 9.19 -4.84 7.96
CA ARG A 294 8.54 -5.77 7.01
C ARG A 294 7.64 -5.05 6.00
N VAL A 295 6.89 -4.03 6.41
CA VAL A 295 6.03 -3.28 5.50
C VAL A 295 6.85 -2.41 4.55
N LEU A 296 7.89 -1.73 5.04
CA LEU A 296 8.72 -0.83 4.24
C LEU A 296 9.65 -1.56 3.26
N CYS A 297 9.99 -2.82 3.51
CA CYS A 297 10.74 -3.64 2.55
C CYS A 297 9.93 -4.06 1.32
N LEU A 298 8.59 -3.95 1.36
CA LEU A 298 7.76 -4.27 0.20
C LEU A 298 7.66 -3.09 -0.77
N PRO A 299 7.58 -3.34 -2.08
CA PRO A 299 7.32 -2.29 -3.06
C PRO A 299 5.96 -1.63 -2.78
N ASN A 300 5.93 -0.29 -2.81
CA ASN A 300 4.76 0.51 -2.44
C ASN A 300 4.24 0.24 -1.02
N GLY A 301 5.13 -0.21 -0.13
CA GLY A 301 4.87 -0.47 1.28
C GLY A 301 4.52 0.81 2.04
N HIS A 302 3.36 0.83 2.68
CA HIS A 302 2.92 1.95 3.51
C HIS A 302 2.17 1.45 4.73
N CYS A 303 2.35 2.13 5.86
CA CYS A 303 1.70 1.81 7.12
C CYS A 303 1.02 3.05 7.71
N LEU A 304 -0.21 2.87 8.19
CA LEU A 304 -0.89 3.85 9.04
C LEU A 304 -0.68 3.46 10.50
N LEU A 305 0.17 4.21 11.22
CA LEU A 305 0.49 3.91 12.62
C LEU A 305 -0.49 4.62 13.56
N LEU A 306 -1.45 3.87 14.09
CA LEU A 306 -2.44 4.35 15.05
C LEU A 306 -2.00 4.07 16.49
N GLY A 307 -2.08 5.08 17.35
CA GLY A 307 -1.72 4.94 18.75
C GLY A 307 -1.82 6.27 19.49
N ILE A 308 -1.79 6.22 20.82
CA ILE A 308 -1.76 7.42 21.66
C ILE A 308 -0.46 8.20 21.46
N GLY A 309 -0.48 9.51 21.77
CA GLY A 309 0.73 10.33 21.81
C GLY A 309 1.76 9.73 22.78
N GLY A 310 3.05 9.80 22.43
CA GLY A 310 4.14 9.27 23.27
C GLY A 310 4.42 7.77 23.12
N SER A 311 3.66 7.03 22.31
CA SER A 311 3.88 5.59 22.02
C SER A 311 5.15 5.27 21.20
N GLY A 312 6.01 6.25 20.92
CA GLY A 312 7.27 6.03 20.19
C GLY A 312 7.13 5.82 18.68
N ARG A 313 5.92 5.90 18.08
CA ARG A 313 5.68 5.64 16.63
C ARG A 313 6.71 6.26 15.68
N LYS A 314 7.04 7.54 15.86
CA LYS A 314 8.05 8.24 15.03
C LYS A 314 9.45 7.65 15.22
N SER A 315 9.87 7.45 16.47
CA SER A 315 11.19 6.92 16.81
C SER A 315 11.36 5.45 16.38
N LEU A 316 10.35 4.62 16.60
CA LEU A 316 10.35 3.22 16.13
C LEU A 316 10.38 3.12 14.61
N THR A 317 9.74 4.06 13.89
CA THR A 317 9.82 4.11 12.42
C THR A 317 11.23 4.48 11.95
N ARG A 318 11.90 5.42 12.62
CA ARG A 318 13.29 5.77 12.29
C ARG A 318 14.23 4.59 12.53
N LEU A 319 14.08 3.89 13.66
CA LEU A 319 14.83 2.68 13.93
C LEU A 319 14.55 1.60 12.88
N ALA A 320 13.29 1.40 12.48
CA ALA A 320 12.93 0.46 11.42
C ALA A 320 13.60 0.78 10.08
N CYS A 321 13.67 2.05 9.71
CA CYS A 321 14.34 2.50 8.48
C CYS A 321 15.85 2.29 8.58
N PHE A 322 16.46 2.55 9.74
CA PHE A 322 17.89 2.33 9.97
C PHE A 322 18.32 0.87 9.77
N LEU A 323 17.43 -0.09 10.06
CA LEU A 323 17.69 -1.51 9.79
C LEU A 323 17.69 -1.86 8.29
N ILE A 324 17.12 -1.03 7.43
CA ILE A 324 17.00 -1.27 5.99
C ILE A 324 18.17 -0.59 5.28
N PRO A 325 18.96 -1.32 4.47
CA PRO A 325 20.12 -0.75 3.79
C PRO A 325 19.72 0.41 2.86
N ASP A 326 20.48 1.50 2.97
CA ASP A 326 20.37 2.72 2.16
C ASP A 326 18.98 3.40 2.21
N MET A 327 18.21 3.16 3.30
CA MET A 327 16.88 3.75 3.49
C MET A 327 16.95 4.98 4.39
N ASP A 328 16.74 6.15 3.80
CA ASP A 328 16.66 7.42 4.54
C ASP A 328 15.23 7.75 4.96
N VAL A 329 15.08 8.40 6.12
CA VAL A 329 13.79 8.97 6.53
C VAL A 329 13.66 10.39 6.01
N PHE A 330 12.63 10.65 5.21
CA PHE A 330 12.26 11.98 4.76
C PHE A 330 11.14 12.53 5.63
N THR A 331 11.40 13.65 6.32
CA THR A 331 10.41 14.41 7.09
C THR A 331 10.37 15.84 6.63
N ILE A 332 9.18 16.45 6.63
CA ILE A 332 8.99 17.85 6.29
C ILE A 332 8.87 18.66 7.58
N GLU A 333 9.74 19.66 7.74
CA GLU A 333 9.68 20.59 8.87
C GLU A 333 8.70 21.72 8.59
N PHE A 334 7.76 21.93 9.50
CA PHE A 334 6.75 22.96 9.36
C PHE A 334 7.26 24.26 9.98
N THR A 335 7.47 25.27 9.15
CA THR A 335 7.71 26.64 9.59
C THR A 335 6.39 27.40 9.73
N LYS A 336 6.40 28.58 10.36
CA LYS A 336 5.19 29.41 10.52
C LYS A 336 4.52 29.79 9.19
N ASN A 337 5.27 29.77 8.09
CA ASN A 337 4.80 30.14 6.77
C ASN A 337 4.61 28.90 5.86
N PHE A 338 4.59 27.69 6.42
CA PHE A 338 4.43 26.48 5.62
C PHE A 338 3.05 26.42 4.98
N GLY A 339 3.01 26.47 3.64
CA GLY A 339 1.81 26.37 2.84
C GLY A 339 1.88 25.26 1.80
N VAL A 340 0.94 25.29 0.86
CA VAL A 340 0.84 24.31 -0.23
C VAL A 340 2.05 24.36 -1.15
N LYS A 341 2.66 25.54 -1.33
CA LYS A 341 3.84 25.70 -2.19
C LYS A 341 5.06 24.97 -1.61
N GLU A 342 5.38 25.20 -0.34
CA GLU A 342 6.50 24.56 0.34
C GLU A 342 6.29 23.04 0.44
N TRP A 343 5.04 22.61 0.59
CA TRP A 343 4.66 21.21 0.50
C TRP A 343 4.95 20.59 -0.87
N HIS A 344 4.53 21.24 -1.95
CA HIS A 344 4.81 20.78 -3.32
C HIS A 344 6.31 20.78 -3.62
N GLU A 345 7.07 21.79 -3.20
CA GLU A 345 8.53 21.80 -3.35
C GLU A 345 9.19 20.62 -2.59
N ALA A 346 8.72 20.31 -1.39
CA ALA A 346 9.24 19.19 -0.60
C ALA A 346 8.89 17.82 -1.21
N LEU A 347 7.66 17.65 -1.72
CA LEU A 347 7.26 16.42 -2.43
C LEU A 347 8.02 16.25 -3.74
N ALA A 348 8.21 17.33 -4.50
CA ALA A 348 9.00 17.31 -5.73
C ALA A 348 10.44 16.85 -5.44
N LYS A 349 11.06 17.38 -4.38
CA LYS A 349 12.38 16.94 -3.92
C LYS A 349 12.39 15.46 -3.56
N LEU A 350 11.43 14.98 -2.77
CA LEU A 350 11.33 13.57 -2.40
C LEU A 350 11.24 12.66 -3.64
N LEU A 351 10.38 13.00 -4.59
CA LEU A 351 10.19 12.22 -5.80
C LEU A 351 11.42 12.26 -6.72
N LEU A 352 12.13 13.39 -6.78
CA LEU A 352 13.40 13.49 -7.51
C LEU A 352 14.50 12.66 -6.84
N ASP A 353 14.63 12.71 -5.51
CA ASP A 353 15.59 11.87 -4.77
C ASP A 353 15.34 10.38 -5.06
N CYS A 354 14.09 9.94 -5.07
CA CYS A 354 13.74 8.54 -5.34
C CYS A 354 13.86 8.18 -6.82
N GLY A 355 13.39 9.04 -7.73
CA GLY A 355 13.29 8.74 -9.16
C GLY A 355 14.56 9.02 -9.96
N LYS A 356 15.28 10.11 -9.65
CA LYS A 356 16.50 10.53 -10.36
C LYS A 356 17.76 9.95 -9.72
N ASP A 357 17.86 10.03 -8.39
CA ASP A 357 19.07 9.63 -7.66
C ASP A 357 19.03 8.18 -7.16
N ASP A 358 17.94 7.44 -7.44
CA ASP A 358 17.69 6.06 -6.98
C ASP A 358 17.85 5.86 -5.46
N LYS A 359 17.54 6.90 -4.67
CA LYS A 359 17.62 6.83 -3.21
C LYS A 359 16.36 6.20 -2.64
N LYS A 360 16.51 5.21 -1.76
CA LYS A 360 15.37 4.66 -1.00
C LYS A 360 15.00 5.62 0.11
N ARG A 361 13.76 6.10 0.11
CA ARG A 361 13.25 7.03 1.12
C ARG A 361 11.92 6.59 1.71
N THR A 362 11.81 6.69 3.03
CA THR A 362 10.55 6.56 3.75
C THR A 362 10.01 7.94 4.09
N PHE A 363 8.85 8.28 3.54
CA PHE A 363 8.17 9.52 3.89
C PHE A 363 7.42 9.37 5.22
N LEU A 364 7.89 10.05 6.26
CA LEU A 364 7.26 10.05 7.58
C LEU A 364 6.37 11.28 7.75
N PHE A 365 5.06 11.04 7.76
CA PHE A 365 4.02 12.07 7.83
C PHE A 365 3.12 11.89 9.07
N SER A 366 2.94 12.97 9.84
CA SER A 366 2.20 13.00 11.10
C SER A 366 0.88 13.75 10.95
N ASP A 367 -0.11 13.38 11.75
CA ASP A 367 -1.36 14.12 11.94
C ASP A 367 -1.16 15.59 12.33
N THR A 368 -0.16 15.90 13.15
CA THR A 368 0.20 17.28 13.54
C THR A 368 0.60 18.17 12.36
N GLN A 369 0.91 17.57 11.21
CA GLN A 369 1.32 18.25 9.98
C GLN A 369 0.14 18.47 9.00
N LEU A 370 -1.06 17.98 9.32
CA LEU A 370 -2.27 18.15 8.50
C LEU A 370 -2.88 19.55 8.68
N VAL A 371 -2.18 20.58 8.18
CA VAL A 371 -2.64 21.98 8.26
C VAL A 371 -3.65 22.31 7.17
N HIS A 372 -3.54 21.71 5.98
CA HIS A 372 -4.41 21.98 4.84
C HIS A 372 -4.93 20.68 4.21
N PRO A 373 -6.23 20.58 3.84
CA PRO A 373 -6.82 19.35 3.27
C PRO A 373 -6.10 18.80 2.04
N THR A 374 -5.60 19.68 1.17
CA THR A 374 -4.86 19.33 -0.05
C THR A 374 -3.66 18.42 0.19
N LEU A 375 -2.99 18.52 1.35
CA LEU A 375 -1.84 17.66 1.67
C LEU A 375 -2.25 16.18 1.68
N MET A 376 -3.43 15.88 2.23
CA MET A 376 -3.93 14.51 2.28
C MET A 376 -4.38 14.02 0.91
N GLU A 377 -4.90 14.92 0.07
CA GLU A 377 -5.24 14.61 -1.33
C GLU A 377 -3.99 14.27 -2.14
N ASP A 378 -2.91 15.02 -1.96
CA ASP A 378 -1.62 14.77 -2.63
C ASP A 378 -1.01 13.44 -2.17
N VAL A 379 -1.02 13.15 -0.86
CA VAL A 379 -0.57 11.84 -0.33
C VAL A 379 -1.42 10.70 -0.90
N ALA A 380 -2.74 10.87 -0.99
CA ALA A 380 -3.62 9.87 -1.59
C ALA A 380 -3.30 9.66 -3.09
N GLY A 381 -2.98 10.74 -3.82
CA GLY A 381 -2.51 10.69 -5.20
C GLY A 381 -1.20 9.92 -5.35
N LEU A 382 -0.22 10.15 -4.46
CA LEU A 382 1.03 9.38 -4.42
C LEU A 382 0.78 7.89 -4.18
N LEU A 383 -0.08 7.54 -3.22
CA LEU A 383 -0.36 6.14 -2.90
C LEU A 383 -1.15 5.41 -3.99
N THR A 384 -1.97 6.14 -4.76
CA THR A 384 -2.87 5.54 -5.76
C THR A 384 -2.25 5.51 -7.15
N SER A 385 -1.67 6.62 -7.60
CA SER A 385 -1.11 6.78 -8.95
C SER A 385 0.39 7.03 -8.98
N GLY A 386 1.04 7.28 -7.84
CA GLY A 386 2.46 7.68 -7.81
C GLY A 386 2.72 9.06 -8.43
N ASP A 387 1.68 9.87 -8.61
CA ASP A 387 1.71 11.16 -9.32
C ASP A 387 0.89 12.19 -8.53
N VAL A 388 1.40 13.42 -8.43
CA VAL A 388 0.71 14.59 -7.89
C VAL A 388 0.57 15.61 -9.03
N PRO A 389 -0.66 15.98 -9.43
CA PRO A 389 -0.85 16.87 -10.57
C PRO A 389 -0.18 18.23 -10.39
N ASN A 390 0.51 18.69 -11.45
CA ASN A 390 1.20 19.98 -11.52
C ASN A 390 2.31 20.17 -10.47
N LEU A 391 2.93 19.08 -10.01
CA LEU A 391 4.05 19.12 -9.09
C LEU A 391 5.36 19.56 -9.77
N PHE A 392 5.56 19.15 -11.02
CA PHE A 392 6.77 19.40 -11.81
C PHE A 392 6.49 20.38 -12.95
N GLU A 393 7.44 21.26 -13.23
CA GLU A 393 7.42 22.12 -14.41
C GLU A 393 7.87 21.35 -15.66
N ASP A 394 7.60 21.88 -16.85
CA ASP A 394 7.96 21.20 -18.11
C ASP A 394 9.47 20.90 -18.20
N GLN A 395 10.31 21.78 -17.66
CA GLN A 395 11.78 21.59 -17.61
C GLN A 395 12.19 20.42 -16.71
N ASP A 396 11.52 20.25 -15.55
CA ASP A 396 11.78 19.14 -14.64
C ASP A 396 11.40 17.81 -15.30
N ILE A 397 10.27 17.79 -16.02
CA ILE A 397 9.78 16.62 -16.75
C ILE A 397 10.75 16.22 -17.86
N GLU A 398 11.29 17.17 -18.62
CA GLU A 398 12.32 16.89 -19.62
C GLU A 398 13.56 16.25 -18.98
N LEU A 399 14.05 16.82 -17.87
CA LEU A 399 15.22 16.30 -17.16
C LEU A 399 14.99 14.91 -16.55
N ILE A 400 13.80 14.64 -16.01
CA ILE A 400 13.41 13.31 -15.53
C ILE A 400 13.42 12.31 -16.71
N ASN A 401 12.82 12.68 -17.85
CA ASN A 401 12.75 11.83 -19.02
C ASN A 401 14.14 11.52 -19.62
N GLU A 402 15.06 12.48 -19.61
CA GLU A 402 16.44 12.26 -20.07
C GLU A 402 17.18 11.25 -19.21
N ASN A 403 17.08 11.36 -17.87
CA ASN A 403 17.73 10.43 -16.96
C ASN A 403 17.11 9.02 -17.04
N LEU A 404 15.78 8.90 -17.13
CA LEU A 404 15.11 7.61 -17.25
C LEU A 404 15.43 6.88 -18.56
N LYS A 405 15.71 7.60 -19.66
CA LYS A 405 16.19 6.99 -20.92
C LYS A 405 17.57 6.34 -20.78
N ALA A 406 18.38 6.73 -19.81
CA ALA A 406 19.68 6.09 -19.57
C ALA A 406 19.54 4.70 -18.92
N PHE A 407 18.37 4.40 -18.33
CA PHE A 407 18.05 3.12 -17.69
C PHE A 407 17.22 2.16 -18.58
N ALA A 408 16.78 2.61 -19.76
CA ALA A 408 16.02 1.83 -20.74
C ALA A 408 16.91 1.38 -21.91
#